data_AF-A0A2E0VFQ1-F1
#
_entry.id   AF-A0A2E0VFQ1-F1
#
_cell.length_a   1.000
_cell.length_b   1.000
_cell.length_c   1.000
_cell.angle_alpha   90.00
_cell.angle_beta   90.00
_cell.angle_gamma   90.00
#
_symmetry.space_group_name_H-M   'P 1'
#
loop_
_entity.id
_entity.type
_entity.pdbx_description
1 polymer ?
#
loop_
_entity_poly.entity_id
_entity_poly.type
_entity_poly.pdbx_seq_one_letter_code
_entity_poly.pdbx_strand_id
1 'polypeptide(L)'
;MFRNILLAALLGLSGFTLALSTNVAAAAEQAQTRTVTLDVENMTCNMCPITMRKALEKVPGVIEAEAKYEGDGVGWAKVTFDPDKTDVEALT
;
A
#
# COMPACT_ATOMS: atom_id res chain seq x y z
N MET A 1 67.89 16.33 -0.61
CA MET A 1 68.83 15.68 -1.55
C MET A 1 68.41 14.22 -1.66
N PHE A 2 67.71 13.90 -2.74
CA PHE A 2 67.56 12.55 -3.29
C PHE A 2 66.83 11.56 -2.36
N ARG A 3 65.54 11.35 -2.48
CA ARG A 3 65.01 10.59 -3.62
C ARG A 3 63.50 10.75 -3.64
N ASN A 4 63.06 11.48 -4.64
CA ASN A 4 61.80 11.29 -5.34
C ASN A 4 60.50 11.80 -4.68
N ILE A 5 59.88 12.93 -5.01
CA ILE A 5 60.00 13.97 -6.07
C ILE A 5 60.10 13.45 -7.53
N LEU A 6 60.31 12.15 -7.80
CA LEU A 6 60.77 11.63 -9.09
C LEU A 6 60.09 10.32 -9.49
N LEU A 7 58.98 9.99 -8.84
CA LEU A 7 57.90 9.22 -9.49
C LEU A 7 56.64 10.08 -9.53
N ALA A 8 56.86 11.35 -9.88
CA ALA A 8 55.91 12.03 -10.73
C ALA A 8 55.71 11.20 -12.01
N ALA A 9 54.53 11.34 -12.58
CA ALA A 9 54.36 11.43 -14.04
C ALA A 9 54.29 10.15 -14.87
N LEU A 10 54.24 8.95 -14.28
CA LEU A 10 54.03 7.74 -15.06
C LEU A 10 53.14 6.80 -14.25
N LEU A 11 51.90 6.45 -14.57
CA LEU A 11 51.07 6.57 -15.75
C LEU A 11 49.65 6.54 -15.14
N GLY A 12 48.81 7.53 -15.37
CA GLY A 12 48.23 7.70 -16.69
C GLY A 12 46.87 7.01 -16.70
N LEU A 13 45.88 7.76 -17.17
CA LEU A 13 44.52 7.35 -17.43
C LEU A 13 43.62 7.22 -16.19
N SER A 14 42.96 8.32 -15.83
CA SER A 14 41.59 8.52 -16.32
C SER A 14 40.60 7.43 -15.88
N GLY A 15 40.73 6.94 -14.64
CA GLY A 15 39.73 6.11 -13.97
C GLY A 15 38.78 6.90 -13.06
N PHE A 16 38.74 8.22 -13.21
CA PHE A 16 37.67 9.09 -12.70
C PHE A 16 36.39 8.84 -13.52
N THR A 17 36.00 7.57 -13.70
CA THR A 17 34.64 7.23 -14.11
C THR A 17 33.80 7.47 -12.88
N LEU A 18 33.22 8.67 -12.80
CA LEU A 18 32.14 8.98 -11.90
C LEU A 18 31.17 7.80 -11.93
N ALA A 19 31.12 7.03 -10.85
CA ALA A 19 30.01 6.14 -10.60
C ALA A 19 28.81 7.04 -10.32
N LEU A 20 28.12 7.49 -11.38
CA LEU A 20 26.77 8.03 -11.30
C LEU A 20 25.88 6.89 -10.80
N SER A 21 25.84 6.73 -9.48
CA SER A 21 24.85 5.92 -8.80
C SER A 21 23.54 6.69 -8.87
N THR A 22 22.87 6.63 -10.01
CA THR A 22 21.50 7.11 -10.18
C THR A 22 20.60 6.21 -9.37
N ASN A 23 20.40 6.56 -8.09
CA ASN A 23 19.38 5.96 -7.26
C ASN A 23 18.04 6.46 -7.80
N VAL A 24 17.45 5.72 -8.75
CA VAL A 24 16.06 5.90 -9.13
C VAL A 24 15.25 5.39 -7.95
N ALA A 25 14.99 6.30 -7.00
CA ALA A 25 13.92 6.12 -6.05
C ALA A 25 12.64 6.08 -6.89
N ALA A 26 12.19 4.87 -7.24
CA ALA A 26 10.87 4.66 -7.76
C ALA A 26 9.92 5.25 -6.72
N ALA A 27 9.31 6.39 -7.04
CA ALA A 27 8.19 6.92 -6.29
C ALA A 27 7.10 5.87 -6.42
N ALA A 28 7.01 4.98 -5.42
CA ALA A 28 5.82 4.22 -5.21
C ALA A 28 4.75 5.25 -4.90
N GLU A 29 3.92 5.58 -5.89
CA GLU A 29 2.61 6.20 -5.68
C GLU A 29 1.90 5.30 -4.68
N GLN A 30 2.00 5.65 -3.40
CA GLN A 30 1.34 4.91 -2.34
C GLN A 30 -0.13 5.25 -2.47
N ALA A 31 -0.85 4.49 -3.31
CA ALA A 31 -2.30 4.55 -3.39
C ALA A 31 -2.82 4.54 -1.94
N GLN A 32 -3.42 5.65 -1.52
CA GLN A 32 -3.69 5.92 -0.12
C GLN A 32 -4.85 5.05 0.32
N THR A 33 -4.64 3.78 0.65
CA THR A 33 -5.76 2.92 1.06
C THR A 33 -6.23 3.28 2.47
N ARG A 34 -7.54 3.25 2.69
CA ARG A 34 -8.16 3.40 4.00
C ARG A 34 -8.92 2.13 4.36
N THR A 35 -8.74 1.69 5.59
CA THR A 35 -9.49 0.55 6.15
C THR A 35 -10.40 1.04 7.25
N VAL A 36 -11.68 0.67 7.17
CA VAL A 36 -12.70 0.95 8.18
C VAL A 36 -13.35 -0.34 8.62
N THR A 37 -13.75 -0.40 9.89
CA THR A 37 -14.57 -1.48 10.43
C THR A 37 -15.95 -0.91 10.73
N LEU A 38 -16.97 -1.57 10.20
CA LEU A 38 -18.38 -1.25 10.35
C LEU A 38 -19.00 -2.30 11.27
N ASP A 39 -19.53 -1.88 12.40
CA ASP A 39 -20.33 -2.74 13.28
C ASP A 39 -21.73 -2.89 12.69
N VAL A 40 -22.20 -4.14 12.59
CA VAL A 40 -23.49 -4.50 12.02
C VAL A 40 -24.36 -5.11 13.10
N GLU A 41 -25.32 -4.32 13.57
CA GLU A 41 -26.37 -4.79 14.47
C GLU A 41 -27.41 -5.61 13.69
N ASN A 42 -28.06 -6.56 14.37
CA ASN A 42 -29.09 -7.44 13.80
C ASN A 42 -28.63 -8.32 12.62
N MET A 43 -27.36 -8.74 12.60
CA MET A 43 -26.83 -9.70 11.63
C MET A 43 -27.37 -11.12 11.92
N THR A 44 -28.65 -11.36 11.62
CA THR A 44 -29.42 -12.52 12.10
C THR A 44 -29.45 -13.72 11.14
N CYS A 45 -28.88 -13.60 9.95
CA CYS A 45 -28.87 -14.69 8.96
C CYS A 45 -27.43 -15.13 8.65
N ASN A 46 -27.16 -16.44 8.68
CA ASN A 46 -25.86 -17.02 8.35
C ASN A 46 -25.33 -16.64 6.96
N MET A 47 -26.21 -16.22 6.05
CA MET A 47 -25.83 -15.73 4.71
C MET A 47 -25.56 -14.23 4.66
N CYS A 48 -25.92 -13.45 5.68
CA CYS A 48 -25.69 -12.00 5.74
C CYS A 48 -24.22 -11.60 5.50
N PRO A 49 -23.20 -12.27 6.08
CA PRO A 49 -21.81 -11.91 5.84
C PRO A 49 -21.40 -12.09 4.37
N ILE A 50 -21.96 -13.09 3.69
CA ILE A 50 -21.67 -13.35 2.28
C ILE A 50 -22.27 -12.26 1.40
N THR A 51 -23.55 -11.96 1.60
CA THR A 51 -24.26 -10.94 0.82
C THR A 51 -23.68 -9.55 1.07
N MET A 52 -23.37 -9.20 2.31
CA MET A 52 -22.76 -7.91 2.67
C MET A 52 -21.39 -7.74 2.02
N ARG A 53 -20.50 -8.73 2.14
CA ARG A 53 -19.21 -8.70 1.45
C ARG A 53 -19.39 -8.50 -0.05
N LYS A 54 -20.30 -9.26 -0.67
CA LYS A 54 -20.57 -9.17 -2.13
C LYS A 54 -21.18 -7.84 -2.55
N ALA A 55 -21.90 -7.15 -1.67
CA ALA A 55 -22.39 -5.80 -1.91
C ALA A 55 -21.25 -4.78 -1.84
N LEU A 56 -20.40 -4.87 -0.81
CA LEU A 56 -19.25 -3.98 -0.61
C LEU A 56 -18.21 -4.14 -1.72
N GLU A 57 -17.93 -5.37 -2.17
CA GLU A 57 -17.04 -5.65 -3.31
C GLU A 57 -17.53 -5.01 -4.64
N LYS A 58 -18.82 -4.65 -4.75
CA LYS A 58 -19.36 -3.98 -5.95
C LYS A 58 -19.23 -2.47 -5.90
N VAL A 59 -18.93 -1.89 -4.75
CA VAL A 59 -18.76 -0.44 -4.61
C VAL A 59 -17.46 -0.05 -5.34
N PRO A 60 -17.52 0.85 -6.34
CA PRO A 60 -16.32 1.35 -7.00
C PRO A 60 -15.34 1.90 -5.97
N GLY A 61 -14.06 1.54 -6.08
CA GLY A 61 -13.03 1.98 -5.12
C GLY A 61 -12.83 1.05 -3.92
N VAL A 62 -13.68 0.05 -3.69
CA VAL A 62 -13.40 -1.01 -2.70
C VAL A 62 -12.33 -1.95 -3.26
N ILE A 63 -11.29 -2.16 -2.45
CA ILE A 63 -10.13 -3.00 -2.76
C ILE A 63 -10.31 -4.38 -2.11
N GLU A 64 -10.80 -4.40 -0.88
CA GLU A 64 -11.03 -5.61 -0.10
C GLU A 64 -12.21 -5.43 0.84
N ALA A 65 -13.02 -6.48 1.00
CA ALA A 65 -14.11 -6.50 1.97
C ALA A 65 -14.12 -7.84 2.70
N GLU A 66 -14.19 -7.78 4.02
CA GLU A 66 -14.37 -8.92 4.91
C GLU A 66 -15.62 -8.69 5.75
N ALA A 67 -16.39 -9.73 6.02
CA ALA A 67 -17.54 -9.65 6.91
C ALA A 67 -17.64 -10.92 7.74
N LYS A 68 -17.93 -10.75 9.02
CA LYS A 68 -17.97 -11.84 9.99
C LYS A 68 -19.18 -11.71 10.89
N TYR A 69 -19.83 -12.84 11.13
CA TYR A 69 -20.84 -12.99 12.16
C TYR A 69 -20.18 -13.47 13.44
N GLU A 70 -20.45 -12.80 14.57
CA GLU A 70 -19.84 -13.13 15.86
C GLU A 70 -20.77 -13.92 16.78
N GLY A 71 -22.08 -13.91 16.52
CA GLY A 71 -23.09 -14.57 17.36
C GLY A 71 -24.14 -13.57 17.86
N ASP A 72 -25.24 -14.09 18.41
CA ASP A 72 -26.28 -13.29 19.07
C ASP A 72 -26.83 -12.08 18.26
N GLY A 73 -26.84 -12.19 16.93
CA GLY A 73 -27.28 -11.11 16.05
C GLY A 73 -26.29 -9.96 15.88
N VAL A 74 -25.02 -10.14 16.27
CA VAL A 74 -23.93 -9.16 16.15
C VAL A 74 -22.91 -9.63 15.13
N GLY A 75 -22.43 -8.72 14.28
CA GLY A 75 -21.34 -8.96 13.35
C GLY A 75 -20.62 -7.68 12.96
N TRP A 76 -19.54 -7.81 12.20
CA TRP A 76 -18.77 -6.67 11.69
C TRP A 76 -18.37 -6.88 10.23
N ALA A 77 -18.12 -5.78 9.53
CA ALA A 77 -17.56 -5.76 8.20
C ALA A 77 -16.33 -4.84 8.15
N LYS A 78 -15.20 -5.35 7.67
CA LYS A 78 -13.97 -4.58 7.48
C LYS A 78 -13.78 -4.33 6.00
N VAL A 79 -13.62 -3.06 5.61
CA VAL A 79 -13.53 -2.65 4.21
C VAL A 79 -12.27 -1.82 4.01
N THR A 80 -11.46 -2.23 3.04
CA THR A 80 -10.34 -1.44 2.55
C THR A 80 -10.72 -0.82 1.22
N PHE A 81 -10.63 0.50 1.12
CA PHE A 81 -11.03 1.25 -0.05
C PHE A 81 -10.04 2.38 -0.40
N ASP A 82 -10.16 2.84 -1.64
CA ASP A 82 -9.46 3.99 -2.18
C ASP A 82 -10.28 5.28 -1.90
N PRO A 83 -9.82 6.16 -1.00
CA PRO A 83 -10.51 7.38 -0.61
C PRO A 83 -10.59 8.42 -1.73
N ASP A 84 -9.84 8.25 -2.82
CA ASP A 84 -9.96 9.10 -4.00
C ASP A 84 -11.12 8.64 -4.91
N LYS A 85 -11.69 7.45 -4.65
CA LYS A 85 -12.76 6.84 -5.45
C LYS A 85 -14.05 6.59 -4.68
N THR A 86 -14.00 6.50 -3.36
CA THR A 86 -15.18 6.20 -2.52
C THR A 86 -14.99 6.69 -1.09
N ASP A 87 -16.09 6.92 -0.40
CA ASP A 87 -16.15 7.47 0.95
C ASP A 87 -16.93 6.54 1.88
N VAL A 88 -16.80 6.71 3.19
CA VAL A 88 -17.50 5.87 4.18
C VAL A 88 -19.02 5.97 4.06
N GLU A 89 -19.55 7.12 3.64
CA GLU A 89 -20.99 7.31 3.39
C GLU A 89 -21.51 6.48 2.20
N ALA A 90 -20.64 6.06 1.28
CA ALA A 90 -21.00 5.13 0.21
C ALA A 90 -21.02 3.66 0.66
N LEU A 91 -20.60 3.38 1.90
CA LEU A 91 -20.48 2.04 2.48
C LEU A 91 -21.53 1.72 3.57
N THR A 92 -22.40 2.69 3.91
CA THR A 92 -23.52 2.56 4.86
C THR A 92 -24.84 2.34 4.13
#